data_AF-G5LTU3-F1
#
_entry.id   AF-G5LTU3-F1
#
_cell.length_a   1.000
_cell.length_b   1.000
_cell.length_c   1.000
_cell.angle_alpha   90.00
_cell.angle_beta   90.00
_cell.angle_gamma   90.00
#
_symmetry.space_group_name_H-M   'P 1'
#
loop_
_entity.id
_entity.type
_entity.pdbx_description
1 polymer ?
#
loop_
_entity_poly.entity_id
_entity_poly.type
_entity_poly.pdbx_seq_one_letter_code
_entity_poly.pdbx_strand_id
1 'polypeptide(L)' 'MAIITGHAAVAGTPCEGKFTDKFGQIHYLLLEPEKGKEFKKGDKVLIVCRLSATRYLAERTFYV' A
#
# COMPACT_ATOMS: atom_id res chain seq x y z
N MET A 1 -5.39 -7.56 -0.15
CA MET A 1 -4.57 -6.91 0.90
C MET A 1 -3.13 -6.91 0.46
N ALA A 2 -2.42 -5.80 0.63
CA ALA A 2 -1.01 -5.68 0.32
C ALA A 2 -0.17 -5.61 1.59
N ILE A 3 1.10 -5.98 1.50
CA ILE A 3 2.08 -5.84 2.58
C ILE A 3 3.15 -4.85 2.12
N ILE A 4 3.44 -3.85 2.93
CA ILE A 4 4.48 -2.87 2.65
C ILE A 4 5.85 -3.53 2.71
N THR A 5 6.62 -3.45 1.62
CA THR A 5 7.96 -4.01 1.49
C THR A 5 9.05 -2.94 1.48
N GLY A 6 8.70 -1.71 1.07
CA GLY A 6 9.54 -0.52 1.16
C GLY A 6 9.75 0.01 2.58
N HIS A 7 10.64 1.00 2.74
CA HIS A 7 11.01 1.55 4.05
C HIS A 7 9.85 2.29 4.73
N ALA A 8 9.36 3.35 4.08
CA ALA A 8 8.26 4.17 4.56
C ALA A 8 7.50 4.82 3.41
N ALA A 9 6.20 5.13 3.61
CA ALA A 9 5.42 5.96 2.71
C ALA A 9 4.58 6.99 3.46
N VAL A 10 4.47 8.17 2.84
CA VAL A 10 3.60 9.28 3.24
C VAL A 10 2.90 9.82 2.00
N ALA A 11 1.84 10.62 2.18
CA ALA A 11 1.13 11.21 1.05
C ALA A 11 2.08 11.99 0.10
N GLY A 12 2.04 11.65 -1.18
CA GLY A 12 2.91 12.19 -2.24
C GLY A 12 4.23 11.43 -2.43
N THR A 13 4.62 10.60 -1.46
CA THR A 13 5.86 9.80 -1.47
C THR A 13 5.52 8.33 -1.21
N PRO A 14 5.06 7.60 -2.24
CA PRO A 14 4.65 6.21 -2.09
C PRO A 14 5.85 5.28 -1.92
N CYS A 15 5.59 4.07 -1.44
CA CYS A 15 6.59 3.01 -1.33
C CYS A 15 6.07 1.70 -1.92
N GLU A 16 6.97 0.73 -2.11
CA GLU A 16 6.63 -0.58 -2.63
C GLU A 16 5.74 -1.36 -1.64
N GLY A 17 4.64 -1.91 -2.17
CA GLY A 17 3.83 -2.92 -1.52
C GLY A 17 3.63 -4.15 -2.39
N LYS A 18 3.62 -5.31 -1.75
CA LYS A 18 3.35 -6.62 -2.36
C LYS A 18 1.88 -6.99 -2.20
N PHE A 19 1.15 -7.10 -3.31
CA PHE A 19 -0.22 -7.60 -3.36
C PHE A 19 -0.24 -8.99 -4.01
N THR A 20 -0.88 -9.96 -3.35
CA THR A 20 -1.16 -11.28 -3.94
C THR A 20 -2.62 -11.33 -4.32
N ASP A 21 -2.91 -11.60 -5.59
CA ASP A 21 -4.29 -11.72 -6.07
C ASP A 21 -4.92 -13.08 -5.73
N LYS A 22 -6.19 -13.26 -6.12
CA LYS A 22 -6.94 -14.48 -5.85
C LYS A 22 -6.41 -15.74 -6.56
N PHE A 23 -5.55 -15.58 -7.55
CA PHE A 23 -4.91 -16.68 -8.29
C PHE A 23 -3.49 -16.95 -7.79
N GLY A 24 -3.03 -16.23 -6.77
CA GLY A 24 -1.68 -16.37 -6.20
C GLY A 24 -0.61 -15.57 -6.96
N GLN A 25 -0.98 -14.78 -7.97
CA GLN A 25 -0.01 -13.94 -8.67
C GLN A 25 0.41 -12.75 -7.80
N ILE A 26 1.71 -12.47 -7.79
CA ILE A 26 2.30 -11.36 -7.05
C ILE A 26 2.36 -10.11 -7.94
N HIS A 27 1.85 -9.00 -7.42
CA HIS A 27 1.91 -7.67 -8.02
C HIS A 27 2.63 -6.72 -7.07
N TYR A 28 3.59 -5.96 -7.58
CA TYR A 28 4.27 -4.90 -6.82
C TYR A 28 3.69 -3.55 -7.25
N LEU A 29 3.25 -2.75 -6.28
CA LEU A 29 2.53 -1.49 -6.49
C LEU A 29 3.14 -0.38 -5.64
N LEU A 30 3.03 0.87 -6.09
CA LEU A 30 3.36 2.03 -5.29
C LEU A 30 2.14 2.44 -4.46
N LEU A 31 2.28 2.32 -3.14
CA LEU A 31 1.23 2.57 -2.16
C LEU A 31 1.58 3.78 -1.29
N GLU A 32 0.62 4.69 -1.14
CA GLU A 32 0.71 5.81 -0.20
C GLU A 32 -0.55 5.89 0.68
N PRO A 33 -0.40 6.36 1.94
CA PRO A 33 -1.55 6.62 2.80
C PRO A 33 -2.17 7.99 2.53
N GLU A 34 -3.32 8.26 3.16
CA GLU A 34 -3.83 9.63 3.28
C GLU A 34 -2.86 10.58 4.01
N LYS A 35 -3.08 11.89 3.83
CA LYS A 35 -2.28 12.93 4.47
C LYS A 35 -2.32 12.79 6.00
N GLY A 36 -1.15 12.90 6.63
CA GLY A 36 -1.00 12.79 8.10
C GLY A 36 -0.82 11.37 8.62
N LYS A 37 -0.83 10.36 7.75
CA LYS A 37 -0.53 8.97 8.07
C LYS A 37 0.83 8.55 7.49
N GLU A 38 1.36 7.46 8.01
CA GLU A 38 2.61 6.85 7.58
C GLU A 38 2.42 5.33 7.47
N PHE A 39 3.02 4.74 6.44
CA PHE A 39 3.25 3.30 6.36
C PHE A 39 4.69 2.94 6.67
N LYS A 40 4.90 1.79 7.30
CA LYS A 40 6.21 1.20 7.57
C LYS A 40 6.31 -0.20 6.99
N LYS A 41 7.53 -0.65 6.72
CA LYS A 41 7.78 -2.03 6.28
C LYS A 41 7.06 -3.05 7.15
N GLY A 42 6.31 -3.95 6.53
CA GLY A 42 5.52 -4.99 7.19
C GLY A 42 4.07 -4.61 7.49
N ASP A 43 3.69 -3.34 7.36
CA ASP A 43 2.28 -2.94 7.49
C ASP A 43 1.41 -3.69 6.48
N LYS A 44 0.27 -4.19 6.96
CA LYS A 44 -0.79 -4.75 6.12
C LYS A 44 -1.78 -3.64 5.77
N VAL A 45 -1.98 -3.43 4.48
CA VAL A 45 -2.79 -2.34 3.97
C VAL A 45 -3.85 -2.82 2.98
N LEU A 46 -4.98 -2.14 2.97
CA LEU A 46 -6.04 -2.30 1.98
C LEU A 46 -5.85 -1.25 0.88
N ILE A 47 -5.78 -1.67 -0.37
CA ILE A 47 -5.75 -0.75 -1.52
C ILE A 47 -7.16 -0.22 -1.72
N VAL A 48 -7.32 1.11 -1.70
CA VAL A 48 -8.63 1.79 -1.69
C VAL A 48 -8.95 2.43 -3.04
N CYS A 49 -7.99 3.15 -3.63
CA CYS A 49 -8.23 3.92 -4.84
C CYS A 49 -6.96 3.98 -5.71
N ARG A 50 -7.12 4.05 -7.04
CA ARG A 50 -6.02 4.33 -7.97
C ARG A 50 -5.88 5.84 -8.13
N LEU A 51 -4.73 6.38 -7.76
CA LEU A 51 -4.45 7.82 -7.81
C LEU A 51 -3.83 8.24 -9.15
N SER A 52 -3.07 7.36 -9.79
CA SER A 52 -2.47 7.60 -11.10
C SER A 52 -2.23 6.29 -11.85
N ALA A 53 -1.54 6.36 -12.99
CA ALA A 53 -1.12 5.17 -13.73
C ALA A 53 -0.33 4.18 -12.84
N THR A 54 0.47 4.69 -11.89
CA THR A 54 1.42 3.90 -11.10
C THR A 54 1.19 3.94 -9.59
N ARG A 55 0.39 4.88 -9.06
CA ARG A 55 0.18 5.08 -7.61
C ARG A 55 -1.22 4.71 -7.15
N TYR A 56 -1.30 4.18 -5.93
CA TYR A 56 -2.54 3.80 -5.28
C TYR A 56 -2.59 4.32 -3.85
N LEU A 57 -3.77 4.78 -3.46
CA LEU A 57 -4.11 5.06 -2.07
C LEU A 57 -4.38 3.74 -1.35
N ALA A 58 -3.83 3.61 -0.15
CA ALA A 58 -4.12 2.49 0.72
C ALA A 58 -4.43 2.94 2.16
N GLU A 59 -4.99 2.05 2.96
CA GLU A 59 -5.29 2.26 4.37
C GLU A 59 -4.77 1.12 5.23
N ARG A 60 -4.22 1.42 6.42
CA ARG A 60 -3.80 0.38 7.37
C ARG A 60 -5.02 -0.39 7.84
N THR A 61 -4.98 -1.71 7.72
CA THR A 61 -6.06 -2.55 8.23
C THR A 61 -5.85 -2.74 9.73
N PHE A 62 -6.78 -2.22 10.55
CA PHE A 62 -6.90 -2.60 11.95
C PHE A 62 -7.90 -3.76 12.02
N TYR A 63 -7.47 -4.91 12.52
CA TYR A 63 -8.43 -5.94 12.95
C TYR A 63 -9.13 -5.36 14.18
N VAL A 64 -10.44 -5.14 14.08
CA VAL A 64 -11.34 -5.04 15.24
C VAL A 64 -11.67 -6.45 15.71
#